data_AF-A0A7J4SE80-F1
#
_entry.id   AF-A0A7J4SE80-F1
#
_cell.length_a   1.000
_cell.length_b   1.000
_cell.length_c   1.000
_cell.angle_alpha   90.00
_cell.angle_beta   90.00
_cell.angle_gamma   90.00
#
_symmetry.space_group_name_H-M   'P 1'
#
loop_
_entity.id
_entity.type
_entity.pdbx_description
1 polymer ?
#
loop_
_entity_poly.entity_id
_entity_poly.type
_entity_poly.pdbx_seq_one_letter_code
_entity_poly.pdbx_strand_id
1 'polypeptide(L)' 'MTVGVVTQGQTAVVTLSEEASNNAFDAVSMAAISAELTRLMDDPDIRSIVIT' A
#
# COMPACT_ATOMS: atom_id res chain seq x y z
N MET A 1 -0.83 -5.62 10.59
CA MET A 1 -0.79 -4.47 9.67
C MET A 1 -1.92 -4.51 8.67
N THR A 2 -2.56 -3.36 8.43
CA THR A 2 -3.56 -3.19 7.37
C THR A 2 -2.99 -2.25 6.32
N VAL A 3 -2.97 -2.68 5.05
CA VAL A 3 -2.63 -1.79 3.93
C VAL A 3 -3.94 -1.24 3.38
N GLY A 4 -4.18 0.05 3.61
CA GLY A 4 -5.33 0.75 3.04
C GLY A 4 -5.00 1.25 1.64
N VAL A 5 -5.88 1.02 0.67
CA VAL A 5 -5.70 1.55 -0.69
C VAL A 5 -6.92 2.37 -1.07
N VAL A 6 -6.70 3.60 -1.49
CA VAL A 6 -7.72 4.48 -2.07
C VAL A 6 -7.28 4.91 -3.45
N THR A 7 -8.09 4.61 -4.46
CA THR A 7 -7.82 5.05 -5.83
C THR A 7 -8.47 6.40 -6.10
N GLN A 8 -7.66 7.38 -6.54
CA GLN A 8 -8.10 8.71 -6.98
C GLN A 8 -7.69 8.93 -8.43
N GLY A 9 -8.64 8.73 -9.36
CA GLY A 9 -8.33 8.69 -10.79
C GLY A 9 -7.39 7.53 -11.12
N GLN A 10 -6.21 7.83 -11.65
CA GLN A 10 -5.16 6.84 -11.95
C GLN A 10 -4.09 6.75 -10.86
N THR A 11 -4.36 7.28 -9.67
CA THR A 11 -3.41 7.30 -8.55
C THR A 11 -3.90 6.39 -7.44
N ALA A 12 -3.07 5.43 -7.04
CA ALA A 12 -3.30 4.64 -5.82
C ALA A 12 -2.63 5.33 -4.63
N VAL A 13 -3.41 5.72 -3.64
CA VAL A 13 -2.90 6.20 -2.34
C VAL A 13 -2.89 5.00 -1.40
N VAL A 14 -1.69 4.58 -1.01
CA VAL A 14 -1.44 3.43 -0.14
C VAL A 14 -1.10 3.95 1.26
N THR A 15 -2.01 3.72 2.20
CA THR A 15 -1.82 4.05 3.61
C THR A 15 -1.29 2.83 4.35
N LEU A 16 -0.11 2.97 4.91
CA LEU A 16 0.54 1.93 5.70
C LEU A 16 0.18 2.13 7.17
N SER A 17 -0.95 1.57 7.64
CA SER A 17 -1.34 1.71 9.05
C SER A 17 -1.20 0.42 9.86
N GLU A 18 -0.40 0.50 10.92
CA GLU A 18 -0.70 -0.20 12.16
C GLU A 18 -1.08 0.84 13.20
N GLU A 19 -2.37 1.10 13.36
CA GLU A 19 -2.90 2.02 14.39
C GLU A 19 -2.35 1.68 15.79
N ALA A 20 -2.01 0.41 16.03
CA ALA A 20 -1.45 -0.07 17.29
C ALA A 20 0.07 0.10 17.44
N SER A 21 0.83 0.36 16.37
CA SER A 21 2.30 0.23 16.35
C SER A 21 3.05 1.45 15.82
N ASN A 22 2.40 2.61 15.64
CA ASN A 22 3.03 3.81 15.06
C ASN A 22 3.69 3.55 13.68
N ASN A 23 3.08 2.71 12.84
CA ASN A 23 3.62 2.28 11.55
C ASN A 23 4.98 1.56 11.64
N ALA A 24 5.28 0.90 12.77
CA ALA A 24 6.44 0.02 12.83
C ALA A 24 6.29 -1.12 11.80
N PHE A 25 7.35 -1.33 11.01
CA PHE A 25 7.41 -2.41 10.03
C PHE A 25 8.13 -3.62 10.62
N ASP A 26 7.52 -4.79 10.47
CA ASP A 26 8.13 -6.10 10.66
C ASP A 26 8.22 -6.86 9.33
N ALA A 27 8.86 -8.03 9.34
CA ALA A 27 9.07 -8.82 8.12
C ALA A 27 7.74 -9.31 7.49
N VAL A 28 6.69 -9.50 8.31
CA VAL A 28 5.38 -9.98 7.86
C VAL A 28 4.63 -8.85 7.16
N SER A 29 4.70 -7.64 7.71
CA SER A 29 4.12 -6.42 7.14
C SER A 29 4.82 -6.00 5.84
N MET A 30 6.15 -6.17 5.75
CA MET A 30 6.86 -5.93 4.49
C MET A 30 6.41 -6.86 3.36
N ALA A 31 6.15 -8.14 3.65
CA ALA A 31 5.64 -9.07 2.65
C ALA A 31 4.24 -8.66 2.14
N ALA A 32 3.36 -8.24 3.05
CA ALA A 32 2.02 -7.75 2.69
C ALA A 32 2.07 -6.47 1.85
N ILE A 33 2.94 -5.52 2.20
CA ILE A 33 3.16 -4.28 1.44
C ILE A 33 3.69 -4.59 0.04
N SER A 34 4.70 -5.47 -0.06
CA SER A 34 5.27 -5.86 -1.34
C SER A 34 4.24 -6.52 -2.26
N ALA A 35 3.39 -7.39 -1.72
CA ALA A 35 2.32 -8.03 -2.48
C ALA A 35 1.31 -7.00 -3.01
N GLU A 36 0.90 -6.04 -2.17
CA GLU A 36 -0.07 -5.02 -2.55
C GLU A 36 0.49 -4.04 -3.59
N LEU A 37 1.75 -3.60 -3.42
CA LEU A 37 2.41 -2.75 -4.40
C LEU A 37 2.58 -3.46 -5.75
N THR A 38 2.92 -4.75 -5.75
CA THR A 38 3.02 -5.54 -6.99
C THR A 38 1.67 -5.60 -7.70
N ARG A 39 0.59 -5.86 -6.96
CA ARG A 39 -0.78 -5.86 -7.50
C ARG A 39 -1.15 -4.51 -8.12
N LEU A 40 -0.77 -3.40 -7.50
CA LEU A 40 -1.03 -2.05 -8.01
C LEU A 40 -0.17 -1.68 -9.21
N MET A 41 1.05 -2.22 -9.31
CA MET A 41 1.92 -2.03 -10.47
C MET A 41 1.43 -2.81 -11.71
N ASP A 42 0.78 -3.95 -11.49
CA ASP A 42 0.19 -4.76 -12.56
C ASP A 42 -1.19 -4.22 -13.02
N ASP A 43 -1.75 -3.24 -12.30
CA ASP A 43 -3.04 -2.64 -12.64
C ASP A 43 -2.88 -1.61 -13.79
N PRO A 44 -3.47 -1.88 -14.97
CA PRO A 44 -3.29 -1.01 -16.15
C PRO A 44 -3.95 0.37 -16.01
N ASP A 45 -4.88 0.52 -15.05
CA ASP A 45 -5.58 1.77 -14.78
C ASP A 45 -4.83 2.66 -13.77
N ILE A 46 -3.83 2.09 -13.06
CA ILE A 46 -2.95 2.82 -12.16
C ILE A 46 -1.72 3.33 -12.91
N ARG A 47 -1.44 4.63 -12.76
CA ARG A 47 -0.29 5.32 -13.35
C ARG A 47 0.65 5.92 -12.31
N SER A 48 0.22 6.03 -11.07
CA SER A 48 1.07 6.46 -9.97
C SER A 48 0.64 5.83 -8.64
N ILE A 49 1.62 5.65 -7.75
CA ILE A 49 1.42 5.13 -6.41
C ILE A 49 2.03 6.12 -5.43
N VAL A 50 1.24 6.59 -4.46
CA VAL A 50 1.67 7.44 -3.36
C VAL A 50 1.60 6.63 -2.08
N ILE A 51 2.68 6.60 -1.32
CA ILE A 51 2.77 5.88 -0.05
C ILE A 51 2.73 6.90 1.09
N THR A 52 1.86 6.67 2.08
CA THR A 52 1.68 7.53 3.24
C THR A 52 1.48 6.76 4.53
#